data_AF-A0A1I0ZT21-F1
#
_entry.id   AF-A0A1I0ZT21-F1
#
_cell.length_a   1.000
_cell.length_b   1.000
_cell.length_c   1.000
_cell.angle_alpha   90.00
_cell.angle_beta   90.00
_cell.angle_gamma   90.00
#
_symmetry.space_group_name_H-M   'P 1'
#
loop_
_entity.id
_entity.type
_entity.pdbx_description
1 polymer ?
#
loop_
_entity_poly.entity_id
_entity_poly.type
_entity_poly.pdbx_seq_one_letter_code
_entity_poly.pdbx_strand_id
1 'polypeptide(L)'
;MLTFIAYTLLLMTLVFVVLAVMGRYQMYWAAALSNYIFSFLAGFSIGQLTVGLTFVFLMLAIAHSFNRIKNRLHYMGFLLSGLVIGALLLIFVKSWLFWPFWVLIN
;
A
#
# COMPACT_ATOMS: atom_id res chain seq x y z
N MET A 1 11.72 -20.54 4.47
CA MET A 1 11.95 -19.36 5.35
C MET A 1 11.27 -18.11 4.80
N LEU A 2 11.55 -17.68 3.57
CA LEU A 2 10.90 -16.50 2.95
C LEU A 2 9.37 -16.57 2.91
N THR A 3 8.81 -17.75 2.63
CA THR A 3 7.34 -17.96 2.63
C THR A 3 6.71 -17.67 3.99
N PHE A 4 7.37 -18.05 5.09
CA PHE A 4 6.89 -17.78 6.45
C PHE A 4 6.92 -16.28 6.75
N ILE A 5 7.98 -15.58 6.33
CA ILE A 5 8.09 -14.13 6.43
C ILE A 5 6.97 -13.45 5.63
N ALA A 6 6.71 -13.90 4.39
CA ALA A 6 5.66 -13.36 3.54
C ALA A 6 4.27 -13.48 4.20
N TYR A 7 3.90 -14.66 4.71
CA TYR A 7 2.62 -14.83 5.41
C TYR A 7 2.52 -13.99 6.69
N THR A 8 3.63 -13.84 7.42
CA THR A 8 3.67 -12.99 8.61
C THR A 8 3.44 -11.51 8.25
N LEU A 9 4.07 -11.02 7.18
CA LEU A 9 3.88 -9.67 6.67
C LEU A 9 2.47 -9.42 6.15
N LEU A 10 1.86 -10.42 5.51
CA LEU A 10 0.46 -10.35 5.10
C LEU A 10 -0.46 -10.20 6.32
N LEU A 11 -0.25 -11.02 7.35
CA LEU A 11 -1.01 -10.95 8.60
C LEU A 11 -0.82 -9.60 9.29
N MET A 12 0.43 -9.11 9.37
CA MET A 12 0.72 -7.76 9.90
C MET A 12 0.00 -6.67 9.12
N THR A 13 -0.02 -6.76 7.79
CA THR A 13 -0.76 -5.82 6.93
C THR A 13 -2.23 -5.78 7.32
N LEU A 14 -2.88 -6.94 7.46
CA LEU A 14 -4.28 -7.02 7.86
C LEU A 14 -4.51 -6.41 9.26
N VAL A 15 -3.66 -6.75 10.23
CA VAL A 15 -3.74 -6.18 11.59
C VAL A 15 -3.60 -4.66 11.57
N PHE A 16 -2.63 -4.13 10.82
CA PHE A 16 -2.43 -2.68 10.71
C PHE A 16 -3.60 -1.98 10.02
N VAL A 17 -4.19 -2.59 8.98
CA VAL A 17 -5.39 -2.06 8.34
C VAL A 17 -6.56 -2.00 9.33
N VAL A 18 -6.80 -3.07 10.09
CA VAL A 18 -7.87 -3.09 11.11
C VAL A 18 -7.64 -1.99 12.15
N LEU A 19 -6.43 -1.87 12.69
CA LEU A 19 -6.10 -0.82 13.65
C LEU A 19 -6.25 0.59 13.06
N ALA A 20 -5.89 0.78 11.78
CA ALA A 20 -6.03 2.04 11.09
C ALA A 20 -7.50 2.45 10.91
N VAL A 21 -8.35 1.50 10.51
CA VAL A 21 -9.80 1.69 10.36
C VAL A 21 -10.47 1.97 11.71
N MET A 22 -9.98 1.37 12.80
CA MET A 22 -10.44 1.67 14.18
C MET A 22 -10.04 3.06 14.70
N GLY A 23 -9.34 3.87 13.89
CA GLY A 23 -9.00 5.25 14.22
C GLY A 23 -7.51 5.47 14.54
N ARG A 24 -6.65 4.45 14.49
CA ARG A 24 -5.19 4.62 14.59
C ARG A 24 -4.58 4.84 13.20
N TYR A 25 -4.94 5.93 12.53
CA TYR A 25 -4.60 6.20 11.13
C TYR A 25 -3.10 6.16 10.79
N GLN A 26 -2.21 6.39 11.76
CA GLN A 26 -0.77 6.20 11.59
C GLN A 26 -0.40 4.77 11.13
N MET A 27 -1.24 3.78 11.47
CA MET A 27 -1.05 2.39 11.08
C MET A 27 -1.22 2.17 9.56
N TYR A 28 -1.81 3.11 8.81
CA TYR A 28 -1.79 3.03 7.34
C TYR A 28 -0.36 3.08 6.76
N TRP A 29 0.57 3.79 7.42
CA TRP A 29 2.00 3.76 7.02
C TRP A 29 2.61 2.38 7.22
N ALA A 30 2.33 1.76 8.38
CA ALA A 30 2.80 0.41 8.68
C ALA A 30 2.19 -0.63 7.73
N ALA A 31 0.90 -0.52 7.44
CA ALA A 31 0.20 -1.36 6.46
C ALA A 31 0.78 -1.22 5.05
N ALA A 32 1.09 0.01 4.61
CA ALA A 32 1.73 0.25 3.32
C ALA A 32 3.10 -0.45 3.26
N LEU A 33 3.94 -0.26 4.28
CA LEU A 33 5.28 -0.85 4.33
C LEU A 33 5.23 -2.38 4.35
N SER A 34 4.42 -2.97 5.23
CA SER A 34 4.30 -4.44 5.34
C SER A 34 3.74 -5.05 4.05
N ASN A 35 2.76 -4.40 3.43
CA ASN A 35 2.18 -4.85 2.16
C ASN A 35 3.18 -4.74 1.01
N TYR A 36 4.00 -3.68 0.97
CA TYR A 36 5.03 -3.53 -0.05
C TYR A 36 6.07 -4.64 0.03
N ILE A 37 6.58 -4.93 1.23
CA ILE A 37 7.56 -6.01 1.44
C ILE A 37 6.93 -7.38 1.15
N PHE A 38 5.69 -7.60 1.58
CA PHE A 38 4.94 -8.81 1.21
C PHE A 38 4.84 -8.95 -0.31
N SER A 39 4.47 -7.88 -1.01
CA SER A 39 4.32 -7.86 -2.46
C SER A 39 5.61 -8.24 -3.17
N PHE A 40 6.75 -7.75 -2.68
CA PHE A 40 8.06 -8.13 -3.21
C PHE A 40 8.35 -9.62 -3.03
N LEU A 41 7.96 -10.21 -1.89
CA LEU A 41 8.20 -11.61 -1.57
C LEU A 41 7.17 -12.60 -2.17
N ALA A 42 5.95 -12.14 -2.48
CA ALA A 42 4.83 -12.96 -2.95
C ALA A 42 4.97 -13.47 -4.40
N GLY A 43 6.04 -13.09 -5.10
CA GLY A 43 6.29 -13.46 -6.49
C GLY A 43 5.53 -12.57 -7.49
N PHE A 44 5.84 -12.72 -8.78
CA PHE A 44 5.48 -11.73 -9.80
C PHE A 44 3.98 -11.41 -9.92
N SER A 45 3.11 -12.41 -10.07
CA SER A 45 1.67 -12.13 -10.29
C SER A 45 0.96 -11.61 -9.04
N ILE A 46 1.11 -12.28 -7.90
CA ILE A 46 0.44 -11.87 -6.65
C ILE A 46 1.03 -10.55 -6.17
N GLY A 47 2.36 -10.46 -6.19
CA GLY A 47 3.10 -9.27 -5.81
C GLY A 47 2.70 -8.04 -6.61
N GLN A 48 2.51 -8.15 -7.92
CA GLN A 48 2.08 -7.02 -8.74
C GLN A 48 0.72 -6.51 -8.27
N LEU A 49 -0.27 -7.40 -8.13
CA LEU A 49 -1.59 -6.98 -7.67
C LEU A 49 -1.54 -6.33 -6.28
N THR A 50 -0.78 -6.92 -5.36
CA THR A 50 -0.70 -6.41 -3.99
C THR A 50 0.11 -5.13 -3.89
N VAL A 51 1.14 -4.91 -4.72
CA VAL A 51 1.91 -3.66 -4.69
C VAL A 51 1.05 -2.47 -5.13
N GLY A 52 0.07 -2.69 -6.01
CA GLY A 52 -0.93 -1.68 -6.36
C GLY A 52 -1.77 -1.25 -5.15
N LEU A 53 -2.14 -2.19 -4.27
CA LEU A 53 -2.89 -1.89 -3.04
C LEU A 53 -2.08 -1.06 -2.04
N THR A 54 -0.75 -1.12 -2.09
CA THR A 54 0.12 -0.27 -1.26
C THR A 54 -0.19 1.21 -1.46
N PHE A 55 -0.53 1.63 -2.69
CA PHE A 55 -0.87 3.02 -2.98
C PHE A 55 -2.16 3.47 -2.32
N VAL A 56 -3.11 2.56 -2.08
CA VAL A 56 -4.31 2.86 -1.29
C VAL A 56 -3.93 3.22 0.14
N PHE A 57 -3.11 2.38 0.78
CA PHE A 57 -2.65 2.64 2.14
C PHE A 57 -1.81 3.91 2.23
N LEU A 58 -0.90 4.14 1.28
CA LEU A 58 -0.12 5.38 1.22
C LEU A 58 -1.01 6.61 1.05
N MET A 59 -1.99 6.57 0.15
CA MET A 59 -2.87 7.71 -0.08
C MET A 59 -3.69 8.06 1.17
N LEU A 60 -4.21 7.04 1.85
CA LEU A 60 -4.93 7.21 3.11
C LEU A 60 -4.01 7.70 4.24
N ALA A 61 -2.79 7.16 4.33
CA ALA A 61 -1.79 7.59 5.31
C ALA A 61 -1.45 9.07 5.14
N ILE A 62 -1.14 9.49 3.91
CA ILE A 62 -0.85 10.88 3.54
C ILE A 62 -2.03 11.78 3.85
N ALA A 63 -3.24 11.41 3.40
CA ALA A 63 -4.42 12.22 3.60
C ALA A 63 -4.77 12.42 5.09
N HIS A 64 -4.55 11.39 5.93
CA HIS A 64 -4.68 11.52 7.39
C HIS A 64 -3.53 12.33 8.01
N SER A 65 -2.28 12.13 7.59
CA SER A 65 -1.13 12.90 8.08
C SER A 65 -1.26 14.40 7.84
N PHE A 66 -1.86 14.80 6.71
CA PHE A 66 -2.14 16.21 6.39
C PHE A 66 -3.52 16.69 6.86
N ASN A 67 -4.23 15.90 7.67
CA ASN A 67 -5.56 16.21 8.19
C ASN A 67 -6.58 16.65 7.11
N ARG A 68 -6.50 16.02 5.92
CA ARG A 68 -7.35 16.32 4.75
C ARG A 68 -8.68 15.58 4.79
N ILE A 69 -8.77 14.50 5.57
CA ILE A 69 -9.97 13.68 5.73
C ILE A 69 -10.85 14.25 6.85
N LYS A 70 -11.87 15.02 6.46
CA LYS A 70 -12.85 15.60 7.41
C LYS A 70 -14.16 14.83 7.44
N ASN A 71 -14.58 14.33 6.27
CA ASN A 71 -15.85 13.64 6.07
C ASN A 71 -15.64 12.30 5.37
N ARG A 72 -16.65 11.42 5.45
CA ARG A 72 -16.66 10.11 4.78
C ARG A 72 -16.45 10.20 3.27
N LEU A 73 -16.94 11.26 2.62
CA LEU A 73 -16.72 11.49 1.20
C LEU A 73 -15.25 11.75 0.85
N HIS A 74 -14.52 12.48 1.69
CA HIS A 74 -13.07 12.68 1.48
C HIS A 74 -12.34 11.36 1.60
N TYR A 75 -12.68 10.56 2.62
CA TYR A 75 -12.10 9.23 2.80
C TYR A 75 -12.33 8.35 1.56
N MET A 76 -13.56 8.29 1.06
CA MET A 76 -13.88 7.54 -0.16
C MET A 76 -13.12 8.07 -1.37
N GLY A 77 -13.00 9.40 -1.52
CA GLY A 77 -12.24 10.02 -2.60
C GLY A 77 -10.76 9.64 -2.58
N PHE A 78 -10.13 9.65 -1.40
CA PHE A 78 -8.71 9.25 -1.25
C PHE A 78 -8.50 7.75 -1.41
N LEU A 79 -9.46 6.93 -0.99
CA LEU A 79 -9.42 5.48 -1.22
C LEU A 79 -9.50 5.18 -2.72
N LEU A 80 -10.44 5.80 -3.43
CA LEU A 80 -10.60 5.65 -4.88
C LEU A 80 -9.39 6.19 -5.64
N SER A 81 -8.85 7.35 -5.26
CA SER A 81 -7.66 7.89 -5.91
C SER A 81 -6.45 6.98 -5.70
N GLY A 82 -6.28 6.40 -4.51
CA GLY A 82 -5.25 5.40 -4.26
C GLY A 82 -5.38 4.16 -5.14
N LEU A 83 -6.62 3.67 -5.36
CA LEU A 83 -6.89 2.56 -6.27
C LEU A 83 -6.58 2.91 -7.73
N VAL A 84 -7.00 4.10 -8.18
CA VAL A 84 -6.74 4.57 -9.55
C VAL A 84 -5.24 4.73 -9.78
N ILE A 85 -4.52 5.37 -8.85
CA ILE A 85 -3.06 5.53 -8.94
C ILE A 85 -2.38 4.15 -8.96
N GLY A 86 -2.76 3.25 -8.06
CA GLY A 86 -2.24 1.88 -8.03
C GLY A 86 -2.46 1.14 -9.34
N ALA A 87 -3.68 1.20 -9.89
CA ALA A 87 -4.03 0.57 -11.17
C ALA A 87 -3.25 1.15 -12.35
N LEU A 88 -3.13 2.49 -12.44
CA LEU A 88 -2.35 3.14 -13.49
C LEU A 88 -0.89 2.70 -13.43
N LEU A 89 -0.28 2.72 -12.24
CA LEU A 89 1.10 2.30 -12.10
C LEU A 89 1.29 0.83 -12.47
N LEU A 90 0.34 -0.05 -12.14
CA LEU A 90 0.44 -1.46 -12.55
C LEU A 90 0.46 -1.64 -14.06
N ILE A 91 -0.36 -0.88 -14.78
CA ILE A 91 -0.45 -0.94 -16.24
C ILE A 91 0.82 -0.38 -16.90
N PHE A 92 1.28 0.78 -16.44
CA PHE A 92 2.37 1.53 -17.10
C PHE A 92 3.77 1.15 -16.61
N VAL A 93 3.95 0.92 -15.31
CA VAL A 93 5.26 0.74 -14.67
C VAL A 93 5.60 -0.75 -14.45
N LYS A 94 4.61 -1.63 -14.37
CA LYS A 94 4.78 -3.09 -14.31
C LYS A 94 5.77 -3.53 -13.21
N SER A 95 6.85 -4.23 -13.57
CA SER A 95 7.84 -4.79 -12.64
C SER A 95 8.72 -3.73 -11.95
N TRP A 96 8.81 -2.53 -12.51
CA TRP A 96 9.65 -1.46 -11.96
C TRP A 96 9.09 -0.89 -10.64
N LEU A 97 7.82 -1.16 -10.34
CA LEU A 97 7.16 -0.80 -9.08
C LEU A 97 7.84 -1.38 -7.83
N PHE A 98 8.53 -2.51 -7.97
CA PHE A 98 9.28 -3.15 -6.89
C PHE A 98 10.64 -2.49 -6.62
N TRP A 99 11.08 -1.59 -7.51
CA TRP A 99 12.39 -0.95 -7.47
C TRP A 99 12.25 0.57 -7.71
N PRO A 100 11.59 1.31 -6.80
CA PRO A 100 11.28 2.73 -6.98
C PRO A 100 12.55 3.61 -7.12
N PHE A 101 13.68 3.16 -6.59
CA PHE A 101 14.94 3.91 -6.65
C PHE A 101 15.73 3.74 -7.95
N TRP A 102 15.25 2.94 -8.91
CA TRP A 102 15.92 2.83 -10.21
C TRP A 102 16.02 4.17 -10.94
N VAL A 103 15.04 5.06 -10.73
CA VAL A 103 15.03 6.42 -11.29
C VAL A 103 16.18 7.28 -10.75
N LEU A 104 16.71 6.99 -9.55
CA LEU A 104 17.83 7.74 -8.94
C LEU A 104 19.21 7.22 -9.35
N ILE A 105 19.27 6.07 -10.04
CA ILE A 105 20.52 5.41 -10.44
C ILE A 105 20.89 5.74 -11.91
N ASN A 106 19.98 6.39 -12.65
CA ASN A 106 20.25 7.02 -13.95
C ASN A 106 20.59 8.50 -13.78
#